data_AF-A0A6I3UAY6-F1
#
_entry.id   AF-A0A6I3UAY6-F1
#
_cell.length_a   1.000
_cell.length_b   1.000
_cell.length_c   1.000
_cell.angle_alpha   90.00
_cell.angle_beta   90.00
_cell.angle_gamma   90.00
#
_symmetry.space_group_name_H-M   'P 1'
#
loop_
_entity.id
_entity.type
_entity.pdbx_description
1 polymer ?
#
loop_
_entity_poly.entity_id
_entity_poly.type
_entity_poly.pdbx_seq_one_letter_code
_entity_poly.pdbx_strand_id
1 'polypeptide(L)'
;VATVENADAERVFTNTYKEPAPPATSATLEFTKELTGRALVDGEFQFELYEGTKLLDTKTNQAGKVTFNTINYDAEGVHTYT
;
A
#
# COMPACT_ATOMS: atom_id res chain seq x y z
N VAL A 1 32.53 36.62 35.14
CA VAL A 1 32.29 37.42 33.91
C VAL A 1 32.78 36.58 32.75
N ALA A 2 31.92 36.22 31.79
CA ALA A 2 32.34 35.48 30.60
C ALA A 2 32.82 36.48 29.54
N THR A 3 34.03 36.30 29.05
CA THR A 3 34.62 37.11 27.96
C THR A 3 34.42 36.38 26.63
N VAL A 4 33.92 37.09 25.62
CA VAL A 4 33.76 36.58 24.26
C VAL A 4 35.13 36.61 23.57
N GLU A 5 35.63 35.46 23.15
CA GLU A 5 37.01 35.27 22.64
C GLU A 5 37.18 35.66 21.16
N ASN A 6 36.09 35.78 20.39
CA ASN A 6 36.09 36.29 19.01
C ASN A 6 34.70 36.84 18.64
N ALA A 7 34.58 38.17 18.58
CA ALA A 7 33.31 38.85 18.31
C ALA A 7 32.88 38.77 16.83
N ASP A 8 33.85 38.57 15.93
CA ASP A 8 33.66 38.66 14.47
C ASP A 8 33.51 37.29 13.78
N ALA A 9 33.47 36.20 14.54
CA ALA A 9 33.28 34.87 13.96
C ALA A 9 31.83 34.68 13.48
N GLU A 10 31.65 34.45 12.17
CA GLU A 10 30.36 34.07 11.59
C GLU A 10 29.83 32.80 12.27
N ARG A 11 28.71 32.93 12.97
CA ARG A 11 27.99 31.80 13.56
C ARG A 11 26.92 31.35 12.60
N VAL A 12 27.19 30.28 11.86
CA VAL A 12 26.20 29.65 11.00
C VAL A 12 25.29 28.77 11.86
N PHE A 13 24.00 29.11 11.90
CA PHE A 13 22.97 28.22 12.41
C PHE A 13 22.27 27.55 11.23
N THR A 14 22.50 26.25 11.06
CA THR A 14 21.82 25.46 10.02
C THR A 14 20.64 24.75 10.64
N ASN A 15 19.42 25.20 10.33
CA ASN A 15 18.21 24.44 10.62
C ASN A 15 17.98 23.42 9.50
N THR A 16 17.84 22.14 9.84
CA THR A 16 17.49 21.06 8.91
C THR A 16 16.09 20.55 9.22
N TYR A 17 15.23 20.53 8.20
CA TYR A 17 13.91 19.92 8.28
C TYR A 17 13.90 18.63 7.45
N LYS A 18 13.49 17.52 8.06
CA LYS A 18 13.22 16.27 7.37
C LYS A 18 11.73 15.99 7.51
N GLU A 19 11.04 15.90 6.38
CA GLU A 19 9.63 15.52 6.37
C GLU A 19 9.45 14.11 6.96
N PRO A 20 8.49 13.90 7.87
CA PRO A 20 8.17 12.56 8.35
C PRO A 20 7.68 11.69 7.20
N ALA A 21 8.04 10.41 7.20
CA ALA A 21 7.51 9.47 6.21
C ALA A 21 5.97 9.37 6.38
N PRO A 22 5.21 9.25 5.27
CA PRO A 22 3.78 9.01 5.36
C PRO A 22 3.50 7.72 6.15
N PRO A 23 2.41 7.66 6.91
CA PRO A 23 2.06 6.46 7.66
C PRO A 23 1.74 5.32 6.69
N ALA A 24 2.33 4.15 6.94
CA ALA A 24 2.00 2.95 6.18
C ALA A 24 0.54 2.57 6.39
N THR A 25 -0.12 2.10 5.33
CA THR A 25 -1.51 1.63 5.37
C THR A 25 -1.68 0.37 4.55
N SER A 26 -2.85 -0.24 4.59
CA SER A 26 -3.14 -1.46 3.85
C SER A 26 -4.59 -1.54 3.39
N ALA A 27 -4.83 -2.35 2.36
CA ALA A 27 -6.16 -2.65 1.83
C ALA A 27 -6.28 -4.13 1.49
N THR A 28 -7.50 -4.67 1.63
CA THR A 28 -7.86 -6.01 1.16
C THR A 28 -8.95 -5.86 0.11
N LEU A 29 -8.76 -6.47 -1.07
CA LEU A 29 -9.74 -6.46 -2.15
C LEU A 29 -10.57 -7.75 -2.09
N GLU A 30 -11.90 -7.58 -2.03
CA GLU A 30 -12.86 -8.67 -1.99
C GLU A 30 -13.89 -8.53 -3.10
N PHE A 31 -14.22 -9.66 -3.74
CA PHE A 31 -15.21 -9.73 -4.80
C PHE A 31 -16.18 -10.88 -4.56
N THR A 32 -17.40 -10.77 -5.09
CA THR A 32 -18.40 -11.84 -5.07
C THR A 32 -18.47 -12.49 -6.44
N LYS A 33 -18.33 -13.82 -6.47
CA LYS A 33 -18.56 -14.63 -7.66
C LYS A 33 -19.96 -15.20 -7.62
N GLU A 34 -20.80 -14.72 -8.54
CA GLU A 34 -22.13 -15.27 -8.76
C GLU A 34 -22.16 -16.15 -10.03
N LEU A 35 -22.95 -17.21 -9.97
CA LEU A 35 -23.20 -18.14 -11.07
C LEU A 35 -24.69 -18.45 -11.14
N THR A 36 -25.28 -18.33 -12.33
CA THR A 36 -26.67 -18.69 -12.59
C THR A 36 -26.74 -20.04 -13.31
N GLY A 37 -27.89 -20.70 -13.23
CA GLY A 37 -28.14 -21.98 -13.93
C GLY A 37 -27.69 -23.23 -13.19
N ARG A 38 -26.91 -23.12 -12.10
CA ARG A 38 -26.61 -24.21 -11.15
C ARG A 38 -25.96 -23.67 -9.88
N ALA A 39 -25.71 -24.54 -8.91
CA ALA A 39 -24.91 -24.22 -7.73
C ALA A 39 -23.46 -23.90 -8.11
N LEU A 40 -22.90 -22.88 -7.46
CA LEU A 40 -21.48 -22.54 -7.51
C LEU A 40 -20.70 -23.53 -6.65
N VAL A 41 -19.61 -24.08 -7.20
CA VAL A 41 -18.71 -24.98 -6.48
C VAL A 41 -17.49 -24.19 -6.01
N ASP A 42 -17.05 -24.46 -4.78
CA ASP A 42 -15.83 -23.90 -4.20
C ASP A 42 -14.60 -24.32 -5.01
N GLY A 43 -13.69 -23.38 -5.24
CA GLY A 43 -12.48 -23.61 -6.04
C GLY A 43 -12.71 -23.66 -7.56
N GLU A 44 -13.94 -23.50 -8.06
CA GLU A 44 -14.27 -23.72 -9.46
C GLU A 44 -13.72 -22.67 -10.42
N PHE A 45 -13.65 -21.41 -9.98
CA PHE A 45 -13.15 -20.29 -10.77
C PHE A 45 -11.89 -19.73 -10.12
N GLN A 46 -10.88 -19.48 -10.96
CA GLN A 46 -9.63 -18.82 -10.60
C GLN A 46 -9.64 -17.37 -11.09
N PHE A 47 -9.11 -16.48 -10.27
CA PHE A 47 -9.02 -15.05 -10.51
C PHE A 47 -7.59 -14.60 -10.25
N GLU A 48 -7.11 -13.73 -11.12
CA GLU A 48 -5.80 -13.11 -11.04
C GLU A 48 -6.00 -11.63 -10.79
N LEU A 49 -5.24 -11.07 -9.84
CA LEU A 49 -5.24 -9.65 -9.54
C LEU A 49 -3.97 -9.03 -10.12
N TYR A 50 -4.14 -8.02 -10.95
CA TYR A 50 -3.04 -7.26 -11.54
C TYR A 50 -3.02 -5.82 -11.04
N GLU A 51 -1.81 -5.28 -10.93
CA GLU A 51 -1.56 -3.83 -10.92
C GLU A 51 -0.82 -3.46 -12.21
N GLY A 52 -1.53 -2.88 -13.16
CA GLY A 52 -1.05 -2.74 -14.53
C GLY A 52 -0.78 -4.12 -15.16
N THR A 53 0.48 -4.42 -15.48
CA THR A 53 0.88 -5.72 -16.05
C THR A 53 1.47 -6.68 -15.02
N LYS A 54 1.58 -6.27 -13.75
CA LYS A 54 2.18 -7.07 -12.70
C LYS A 54 1.12 -7.95 -12.04
N LEU A 55 1.26 -9.26 -12.16
CA LEU A 55 0.46 -10.21 -11.38
C LEU A 55 0.84 -10.10 -9.91
N LEU A 56 -0.14 -9.81 -9.06
CA LEU A 56 0.03 -9.68 -7.61
C LEU A 56 -0.38 -10.94 -6.87
N ASP A 57 -1.48 -11.56 -7.29
CA ASP A 57 -2.07 -12.67 -6.56
C ASP A 57 -3.01 -13.50 -7.45
N THR A 58 -3.23 -14.74 -7.04
CA THR A 58 -4.13 -15.69 -7.70
C THR A 58 -4.97 -16.39 -6.65
N LYS A 59 -6.30 -16.30 -6.78
CA LYS A 59 -7.25 -16.86 -5.82
C LYS A 59 -8.37 -17.60 -6.52
N THR A 60 -9.02 -18.51 -5.80
CA THR A 60 -10.24 -19.16 -6.27
C THR A 60 -11.44 -18.66 -5.48
N ASN A 61 -12.65 -18.80 -6.04
CA ASN A 61 -13.86 -18.52 -5.26
C ASN A 61 -14.00 -19.52 -4.11
N GLN A 62 -14.37 -19.04 -2.93
CA GLN A 62 -14.71 -19.82 -1.74
C GLN A 62 -15.97 -19.22 -1.12
N ALA A 63 -17.00 -20.04 -0.92
CA ALA A 63 -18.32 -19.60 -0.46
C ALA A 63 -18.86 -18.40 -1.27
N GLY A 64 -18.64 -18.40 -2.59
CA GLY A 64 -19.03 -17.31 -3.48
C GLY A 64 -18.22 -16.03 -3.36
N LYS A 65 -17.11 -16.01 -2.60
CA LYS A 65 -16.22 -14.86 -2.46
C LYS A 65 -14.83 -15.13 -3.01
N VAL A 66 -14.14 -14.07 -3.42
CA VAL A 66 -12.71 -14.08 -3.75
C VAL A 66 -12.07 -12.99 -2.89
N THR A 67 -11.20 -13.40 -1.97
CA THR A 67 -10.46 -12.49 -1.10
C THR A 67 -8.98 -12.60 -1.43
N PHE A 68 -8.41 -11.51 -1.94
CA PHE A 68 -6.98 -11.42 -2.23
C PHE A 68 -6.17 -11.15 -0.96
N ASN A 69 -4.87 -11.41 -1.03
CA ASN A 69 -3.96 -11.06 0.06
C ASN A 69 -3.98 -9.53 0.30
N THR A 70 -3.74 -9.12 1.54
CA THR A 70 -3.60 -7.71 1.91
C THR A 70 -2.46 -7.06 1.14
N ILE A 71 -2.73 -5.89 0.58
CA ILE A 71 -1.75 -5.03 -0.09
C ILE A 71 -1.34 -3.93 0.90
N ASN A 72 -0.04 -3.74 1.08
CA ASN A 72 0.52 -2.71 1.95
C ASN A 72 1.07 -1.54 1.11
N TYR A 73 0.91 -0.33 1.63
CA TYR A 73 1.36 0.91 1.01
C TYR A 73 2.22 1.69 1.99
N ASP A 74 3.44 2.00 1.58
CA ASP A 74 4.42 2.76 2.39
C ASP A 74 4.57 4.21 1.91
N ALA A 75 3.89 4.58 0.81
CA ALA A 75 3.93 5.91 0.22
C ALA A 75 2.57 6.26 -0.40
N GLU A 76 2.28 7.56 -0.49
CA GLU A 76 1.09 8.05 -1.17
C GLU A 76 1.19 7.84 -2.69
N GLY A 77 0.06 7.48 -3.31
CA GLY A 77 0.01 7.21 -4.74
C GLY A 77 -1.37 6.73 -5.20
N VAL A 78 -1.59 6.77 -6.51
CA VAL A 78 -2.80 6.21 -7.14
C VAL A 78 -2.46 4.81 -7.66
N HIS A 79 -3.20 3.82 -7.20
CA HIS A 79 -3.06 2.42 -7.58
C HIS A 79 -4.28 1.96 -8.36
N THR A 80 -4.07 1.29 -9.51
CA THR A 80 -5.15 0.79 -10.37
C THR A 80 -5.02 -0.72 -10.52
N TYR A 81 -6.12 -1.42 -10.24
CA TYR A 81 -6.18 -2.88 -10.23
C TYR A 81 -7.17 -3.39 -11.27
N THR A 82 -6.85 -4.55 -11.86
CA THR A 82 -7.71 -5.30 -12.80
C THR A 82 -7.76 -6.77 -12.43
#